data_AF-A0A956HZU3-F1
#
_entry.id   AF-A0A956HZU3-F1
#
_cell.length_a   1.000
_cell.length_b   1.000
_cell.length_c   1.000
_cell.angle_alpha   90.00
_cell.angle_beta   90.00
_cell.angle_gamma   90.00
#
_symmetry.space_group_name_H-M   'P 1'
#
loop_
_entity.id
_entity.type
_entity.pdbx_description
1 polymer ?
#
loop_
_entity_poly.entity_id
_entity_poly.type
_entity_poly.pdbx_seq_one_letter_code
_entity_poly.pdbx_strand_id
1 'polypeptide(L)'
;MVSACFVAFSMLAFAINPTPFPYNFLAIAGVLLLSALESLHRLRESGLRLPTVVIVALLLVQGADWCVLRFKTRYMSQTNEVQLSYIRAAEAVTGAHDPVIDGVGMVLTRPVPGRDWLLHSSLRTKYGHGERETFRYYLQRHAPPVVITNYRWDWLTERHKQFLKDHYLAIDPHFHLLGMRRKLGENGKKVEIVRTGRYLFQANRGGGTINVDGTPTDPRKPIHLSAGKHEITGTAPSFVFAWVGPNLEAPPGIQPTSGAVFLSFTR
;
A
#
# COMPACT_ATOMS: atom_id res chain seq x y z
N MET A 1 -33.96 -24.49 -3.37
CA MET A 1 -33.46 -24.30 -1.99
C MET A 1 -32.00 -23.87 -1.97
N VAL A 2 -31.10 -24.56 -2.68
CA VAL A 2 -29.66 -24.24 -2.75
C VAL A 2 -29.38 -22.80 -3.20
N SER A 3 -30.02 -22.32 -4.27
CA SER A 3 -29.77 -20.98 -4.82
C SER A 3 -30.23 -19.85 -3.89
N ALA A 4 -31.31 -20.04 -3.13
CA ALA A 4 -31.80 -19.07 -2.14
C ALA A 4 -30.88 -18.94 -0.92
N CYS A 5 -30.36 -20.07 -0.41
CA CYS A 5 -29.36 -20.08 0.65
C CYS A 5 -28.06 -19.41 0.21
N PHE A 6 -27.66 -19.60 -1.06
CA PHE A 6 -26.46 -19.00 -1.61
C PHE A 6 -26.58 -17.49 -1.75
N VAL A 7 -27.71 -16.99 -2.27
CA VAL A 7 -28.02 -15.55 -2.34
C VAL A 7 -28.01 -14.93 -0.94
N ALA A 8 -28.68 -15.56 0.04
CA ALA A 8 -28.71 -15.08 1.41
C ALA A 8 -27.31 -15.02 2.04
N PHE A 9 -26.48 -16.05 1.81
CA PHE A 9 -25.09 -16.07 2.26
C PHE A 9 -24.25 -14.96 1.60
N SER A 10 -24.39 -14.75 0.29
CA SER A 10 -23.68 -13.66 -0.42
C SER A 10 -24.09 -12.27 0.09
N MET A 11 -25.38 -12.06 0.38
CA MET A 11 -25.87 -10.81 0.95
C MET A 11 -25.35 -10.59 2.38
N LEU A 12 -25.31 -11.64 3.21
CA LEU A 12 -24.74 -11.58 4.55
C LEU A 12 -23.24 -11.28 4.50
N ALA A 13 -22.50 -11.92 3.60
CA ALA A 13 -21.07 -11.67 3.39
C ALA A 13 -20.81 -10.19 3.04
N PHE A 14 -21.67 -9.55 2.25
CA PHE A 14 -21.59 -8.10 1.96
C PHE A 14 -21.87 -7.22 3.18
N ALA A 15 -22.86 -7.58 3.98
CA ALA A 15 -23.23 -6.82 5.17
C ALA A 15 -22.10 -6.82 6.22
N ILE A 16 -21.35 -7.93 6.33
CA ILE A 16 -20.27 -8.07 7.31
C ILE A 16 -18.88 -7.75 6.76
N ASN A 17 -18.71 -7.56 5.45
CA ASN A 17 -17.39 -7.28 4.87
C ASN A 17 -16.89 -5.90 5.32
N PRO A 18 -15.79 -5.84 6.10
CA PRO A 18 -15.25 -4.58 6.60
C PRO A 18 -14.57 -3.75 5.52
N THR A 19 -14.28 -4.35 4.35
CA THR A 19 -13.56 -3.74 3.22
C THR A 19 -14.46 -3.65 1.99
N PRO A 20 -15.29 -2.59 1.89
CA PRO A 20 -16.31 -2.47 0.88
C PRO A 20 -15.74 -2.01 -0.49
N PHE A 21 -14.90 -2.82 -1.11
CA PHE A 21 -14.34 -2.49 -2.42
C PHE A 21 -15.23 -2.98 -3.58
N PRO A 22 -15.38 -2.20 -4.67
CA PRO A 22 -16.24 -2.55 -5.80
C PRO A 22 -15.97 -3.91 -6.44
N TYR A 23 -14.72 -4.39 -6.44
CA TYR A 23 -14.39 -5.69 -7.05
C TYR A 23 -15.06 -6.87 -6.34
N ASN A 24 -15.46 -6.73 -5.07
CA ASN A 24 -16.20 -7.77 -4.35
C ASN A 24 -17.57 -8.05 -4.99
N PHE A 25 -18.15 -7.08 -5.72
CA PHE A 25 -19.37 -7.29 -6.51
C PHE A 25 -19.16 -8.21 -7.70
N LEU A 26 -17.96 -8.24 -8.28
CA LEU A 26 -17.71 -9.02 -9.49
C LEU A 26 -17.87 -10.53 -9.23
N ALA A 27 -17.29 -11.01 -8.13
CA ALA A 27 -17.38 -12.42 -7.73
C ALA A 27 -18.83 -12.85 -7.45
N ILE A 28 -19.60 -11.98 -6.80
CA ILE A 28 -20.97 -12.28 -6.40
C ILE A 28 -21.96 -12.07 -7.55
N ALA A 29 -21.75 -11.08 -8.41
CA ALA A 29 -22.57 -10.87 -9.61
C ALA A 29 -22.58 -12.11 -10.51
N GLY A 30 -21.42 -12.77 -10.68
CA GLY A 30 -21.34 -14.05 -11.39
C GLY A 30 -22.21 -15.14 -10.75
N VAL A 31 -22.14 -15.28 -9.43
CA VAL A 31 -22.94 -16.26 -8.67
C VAL A 31 -24.43 -15.96 -8.72
N LEU A 32 -24.81 -14.69 -8.55
CA LEU A 32 -26.21 -14.24 -8.61
C LEU A 32 -26.79 -14.45 -10.02
N LEU A 33 -26.00 -14.19 -11.07
CA LEU A 33 -26.41 -14.43 -12.46
C LEU A 33 -26.68 -15.91 -12.69
N LEU A 34 -25.78 -16.80 -12.28
CA LEU A 34 -25.97 -18.25 -12.41
C LEU A 34 -27.19 -18.74 -11.62
N SER A 35 -27.36 -18.25 -10.38
CA SER A 35 -28.51 -18.58 -9.53
C SER A 35 -29.83 -18.10 -10.13
N ALA A 36 -29.83 -16.93 -10.76
CA ALA A 36 -30.98 -16.37 -11.46
C ALA A 36 -31.32 -17.20 -12.70
N LEU A 37 -30.33 -17.55 -13.53
CA LEU A 37 -30.53 -18.39 -14.72
C LEU A 37 -31.08 -19.78 -14.35
N GLU A 38 -30.54 -20.41 -13.31
CA GLU A 38 -31.06 -21.68 -12.78
C GLU A 38 -32.52 -21.55 -12.32
N SER A 39 -32.83 -20.47 -11.58
CA SER A 39 -34.18 -20.21 -11.08
C SER A 39 -35.16 -19.97 -12.23
N LEU A 40 -34.77 -19.23 -13.26
CA LEU A 40 -35.58 -18.98 -14.46
C LEU A 40 -35.82 -20.27 -15.25
N HIS A 41 -34.82 -21.12 -15.36
CA HIS A 41 -34.95 -22.43 -15.98
C HIS A 41 -35.98 -23.30 -15.25
N ARG A 42 -35.88 -23.41 -13.91
CA ARG A 42 -36.83 -24.15 -13.07
C ARG A 42 -38.26 -23.59 -13.14
N LEU A 43 -38.41 -22.25 -13.17
CA LEU A 43 -39.70 -21.57 -13.28
C LEU A 43 -40.36 -21.83 -14.65
N ARG A 44 -39.56 -21.93 -15.72
CA ARG A 44 -40.06 -22.32 -17.04
C ARG A 44 -40.53 -23.78 -17.05
N GLU A 45 -39.80 -24.68 -16.40
CA GLU A 45 -40.18 -26.09 -16.29
C GLU A 45 -41.42 -26.32 -15.41
N SER A 46 -41.69 -25.45 -14.44
CA SER A 46 -42.89 -25.56 -13.59
C SER A 46 -44.21 -25.14 -14.27
N GLY A 47 -44.20 -24.89 -15.59
CA GLY A 47 -45.39 -24.55 -16.36
C GLY A 47 -45.91 -23.12 -16.16
N LEU A 48 -45.12 -22.24 -15.53
CA LEU A 48 -45.49 -20.83 -15.39
C LEU A 48 -45.49 -20.15 -16.75
N ARG A 49 -46.44 -19.24 -16.95
CA ARG A 49 -46.53 -18.45 -18.18
C ARG A 49 -45.30 -17.55 -18.31
N LEU A 50 -44.76 -17.45 -19.53
CA LEU A 50 -43.57 -16.63 -19.84
C LEU A 50 -43.60 -15.20 -19.25
N PRO A 51 -44.74 -14.47 -19.24
CA PRO A 51 -44.81 -13.14 -18.62
C PRO A 51 -44.50 -13.16 -17.12
N THR A 52 -44.93 -14.18 -16.38
CA THR A 52 -44.66 -14.32 -14.95
C THR A 52 -43.17 -14.55 -14.69
N VAL A 53 -42.53 -15.38 -15.50
CA VAL A 53 -41.09 -15.63 -15.44
C VAL A 53 -40.30 -14.34 -15.70
N VAL A 54 -40.72 -13.56 -16.70
CA VAL A 54 -40.10 -12.26 -17.03
C VAL A 54 -40.30 -11.24 -15.91
N ILE A 55 -41.49 -11.14 -15.32
CA ILE A 55 -41.77 -10.23 -14.19
C ILE A 55 -40.90 -10.59 -12.98
N VAL A 56 -40.80 -11.87 -12.63
CA VAL A 56 -39.94 -12.32 -11.53
C VAL A 56 -38.47 -12.02 -11.82
N ALA A 57 -38.01 -12.24 -13.05
CA ALA A 57 -36.65 -11.89 -13.48
C ALA A 57 -36.39 -10.39 -13.29
N LEU A 58 -37.30 -9.54 -13.75
CA LEU A 58 -37.19 -8.08 -13.65
C LEU A 58 -37.20 -7.61 -12.19
N LEU A 59 -38.04 -8.19 -11.34
CA LEU A 59 -38.05 -7.88 -9.90
C LEU A 59 -36.76 -8.29 -9.19
N LEU A 60 -36.17 -9.43 -9.56
CA LEU A 60 -34.88 -9.87 -9.03
C LEU A 60 -33.74 -8.95 -9.49
N VAL A 61 -33.72 -8.57 -10.78
CA VAL A 61 -32.75 -7.61 -11.32
C VAL A 61 -32.91 -6.25 -10.65
N GLN A 62 -34.13 -5.74 -10.51
CA GLN A 62 -34.41 -4.47 -9.86
C GLN A 62 -34.06 -4.49 -8.37
N GLY A 63 -34.31 -5.60 -7.68
CA GLY A 63 -33.92 -5.80 -6.28
C GLY A 63 -32.40 -5.86 -6.10
N ALA A 64 -31.69 -6.54 -7.00
CA ALA A 64 -30.23 -6.56 -7.03
C ALA A 64 -29.67 -5.15 -7.32
N ASP A 65 -30.23 -4.43 -8.29
CA ASP A 65 -29.84 -3.08 -8.64
C ASP A 65 -30.12 -2.11 -7.47
N TRP A 66 -31.26 -2.21 -6.80
CA TRP A 66 -31.55 -1.44 -5.58
C TRP A 66 -30.55 -1.74 -4.45
N CYS A 67 -30.16 -3.00 -4.25
CA CYS A 67 -29.12 -3.36 -3.28
C CYS A 67 -27.76 -2.74 -3.68
N VAL A 68 -27.34 -2.89 -4.93
CA VAL A 68 -26.11 -2.29 -5.47
C VAL A 68 -26.14 -0.76 -5.32
N LEU A 69 -27.27 -0.10 -5.63
CA LEU A 69 -27.48 1.34 -5.47
C LEU A 69 -27.47 1.79 -4.00
N ARG A 70 -27.99 0.98 -3.07
CA ARG A 70 -27.94 1.28 -1.63
C ARG A 70 -26.53 1.13 -1.06
N PHE A 71 -25.75 0.18 -1.58
CA PHE A 71 -24.34 0.03 -1.27
C PHE A 71 -23.44 0.98 -2.09
N LYS A 72 -23.93 1.60 -3.17
CA LYS A 72 -23.21 2.53 -4.06
C LYS A 72 -22.59 3.70 -3.30
N THR A 73 -23.27 4.26 -2.31
CA THR A 73 -22.70 5.36 -1.51
C THR A 73 -21.56 4.92 -0.59
N ARG A 74 -21.49 3.63 -0.20
CA ARG A 74 -20.41 3.08 0.63
C ARG A 74 -19.25 2.50 -0.20
N TYR A 75 -19.56 1.89 -1.34
CA TYR A 75 -18.59 1.17 -2.18
C TYR A 75 -18.09 2.00 -3.38
N MET A 76 -18.92 2.87 -3.97
CA MET A 76 -18.59 3.64 -5.19
C MET A 76 -18.26 5.12 -4.93
N SER A 77 -18.40 5.61 -3.70
CA SER A 77 -17.92 6.96 -3.32
C SER A 77 -16.42 7.03 -3.11
N GLN A 78 -15.76 5.86 -2.99
CA GLN A 78 -14.31 5.76 -2.87
C GLN A 78 -13.70 5.71 -4.26
N THR A 79 -12.96 6.75 -4.63
CA THR A 79 -12.13 6.73 -5.83
C THR A 79 -10.79 6.06 -5.52
N ASN A 80 -10.19 5.41 -6.51
CA ASN A 80 -8.85 4.83 -6.36
C ASN A 80 -7.74 5.87 -6.58
N GLU A 81 -8.04 7.17 -6.58
CA GLU A 81 -7.06 8.20 -6.94
C GLU A 81 -5.87 8.24 -5.99
N VAL A 82 -6.12 8.11 -4.67
CA VAL A 82 -5.05 8.03 -3.68
C VAL A 82 -4.16 6.80 -3.95
N GLN A 83 -4.78 5.66 -4.21
CA GLN A 83 -4.08 4.40 -4.52
C GLN A 83 -3.23 4.53 -5.79
N LEU A 84 -3.79 5.14 -6.85
CA LEU A 84 -3.09 5.42 -8.10
C LEU A 84 -1.96 6.42 -7.90
N SER A 85 -2.12 7.41 -7.00
CA SER A 85 -1.06 8.36 -6.69
C SER A 85 0.13 7.68 -6.00
N TYR A 86 -0.12 6.72 -5.10
CA TYR A 86 0.94 5.89 -4.53
C TYR A 86 1.63 5.02 -5.58
N ILE A 87 0.89 4.40 -6.51
CA ILE A 87 1.49 3.63 -7.60
C ILE A 87 2.42 4.52 -8.43
N ARG A 88 1.93 5.67 -8.89
CA ARG A 88 2.71 6.61 -9.71
C ARG A 88 3.94 7.14 -8.96
N ALA A 89 3.80 7.46 -7.67
CA ALA A 89 4.91 7.92 -6.85
C ALA A 89 5.98 6.83 -6.67
N ALA A 90 5.56 5.58 -6.44
CA ALA A 90 6.46 4.44 -6.36
C ALA A 90 7.18 4.24 -7.68
N GLU A 91 6.47 4.25 -8.81
CA GLU A 91 7.05 4.10 -10.15
C GLU A 91 8.04 5.22 -10.50
N ALA A 92 7.74 6.46 -10.11
CA ALA A 92 8.60 7.60 -10.38
C ALA A 92 9.94 7.54 -9.61
N VAL A 93 9.90 7.07 -8.36
CA VAL A 93 11.08 7.05 -7.46
C VAL A 93 11.85 5.72 -7.51
N THR A 94 11.43 4.75 -8.31
CA THR A 94 12.08 3.44 -8.41
C THR A 94 12.42 3.07 -9.85
N GLY A 95 13.57 2.45 -10.06
CA GLY A 95 13.94 1.84 -11.34
C GLY A 95 13.18 0.53 -11.60
N ALA A 96 13.27 0.01 -12.83
CA ALA A 96 12.57 -1.21 -13.23
C ALA A 96 12.93 -2.47 -12.40
N HIS A 97 14.11 -2.48 -11.78
CA HIS A 97 14.60 -3.59 -10.96
C HIS A 97 14.54 -3.31 -9.45
N ASP A 98 14.07 -2.13 -9.05
CA ASP A 98 13.90 -1.78 -7.65
C ASP A 98 12.60 -2.39 -7.12
N PRO A 99 12.65 -3.21 -6.06
CA PRO A 99 11.43 -3.80 -5.51
C PRO A 99 10.62 -2.78 -4.73
N VAL A 100 9.29 -2.92 -4.79
CA VAL A 100 8.34 -2.15 -3.97
C VAL A 100 7.56 -3.13 -3.10
N ILE A 101 7.36 -2.79 -1.83
CA ILE A 101 6.49 -3.57 -0.95
C ILE A 101 5.20 -2.82 -0.69
N ASP A 102 4.07 -3.41 -1.07
CA ASP A 102 2.73 -2.91 -0.73
C ASP A 102 1.88 -3.94 0.04
N GLY A 103 2.35 -5.18 0.16
CA GLY A 103 1.66 -6.26 0.86
C GLY A 103 0.45 -6.85 0.14
N VAL A 104 0.07 -6.37 -1.05
CA VAL A 104 -1.21 -6.67 -1.71
C VAL A 104 -1.15 -6.82 -3.24
N GLY A 105 -0.01 -6.52 -3.87
CA GLY A 105 0.15 -6.57 -5.34
C GLY A 105 -0.38 -5.35 -6.05
N MET A 106 -0.11 -4.17 -5.51
CA MET A 106 -0.57 -2.92 -6.08
C MET A 106 0.37 -2.39 -7.18
N VAL A 107 1.69 -2.45 -6.96
CA VAL A 107 2.68 -1.90 -7.90
C VAL A 107 3.23 -3.02 -8.80
N LEU A 108 2.42 -3.41 -9.80
CA LEU A 108 2.72 -4.55 -10.69
C LEU A 108 3.89 -4.31 -11.66
N THR A 109 4.32 -3.06 -11.83
CA THR A 109 5.43 -2.66 -12.71
C THR A 109 6.80 -2.83 -12.06
N ARG A 110 6.87 -3.34 -10.82
CA ARG A 110 8.10 -3.55 -10.06
C ARG A 110 8.22 -4.99 -9.61
N PRO A 111 9.46 -5.50 -9.48
CA PRO A 111 9.66 -6.88 -9.09
C PRO A 111 9.14 -7.13 -7.68
N VAL A 112 8.49 -8.28 -7.54
CA VAL A 112 8.13 -8.83 -6.25
C VAL A 112 9.41 -9.23 -5.52
N PRO A 113 9.70 -8.71 -4.33
CA PRO A 113 11.00 -8.92 -3.70
C PRO A 113 11.25 -10.35 -3.19
N GLY A 114 10.26 -11.25 -3.22
CA GLY A 114 10.34 -12.63 -2.68
C GLY A 114 8.97 -13.18 -2.25
N ARG A 115 8.92 -14.44 -1.77
CA ARG A 115 7.65 -15.19 -1.54
C ARG A 115 6.73 -14.59 -0.48
N ASP A 116 7.27 -14.02 0.59
CA ASP A 116 6.50 -13.57 1.76
C ASP A 116 6.11 -12.07 1.70
N TRP A 117 6.25 -11.46 0.52
CA TRP A 117 5.87 -10.08 0.24
C TRP A 117 4.37 -9.79 0.42
N LEU A 118 3.51 -10.79 0.19
CA LEU A 118 2.06 -10.67 0.24
C LEU A 118 1.57 -10.87 1.67
N LEU A 119 0.97 -9.82 2.25
CA LEU A 119 0.32 -9.91 3.55
C LEU A 119 -1.10 -10.46 3.35
N HIS A 120 -1.35 -11.69 3.78
CA HIS A 120 -2.66 -12.32 3.70
C HIS A 120 -3.10 -12.89 5.05
N SER A 121 -4.40 -12.85 5.34
CA SER A 121 -4.96 -13.28 6.64
C SER A 121 -4.66 -14.75 6.93
N SER A 122 -4.64 -15.61 5.90
CA SER A 122 -4.27 -17.02 6.02
C SER A 122 -2.81 -17.27 6.41
N LEU A 123 -1.94 -16.26 6.30
CA LEU A 123 -0.53 -16.34 6.70
C LEU A 123 -0.27 -15.67 8.06
N ARG A 124 -1.27 -15.00 8.65
CA ARG A 124 -1.11 -14.22 9.88
C ARG A 124 -0.53 -15.03 11.04
N THR A 125 -1.08 -16.21 11.30
CA THR A 125 -0.59 -17.10 12.37
C THR A 125 0.83 -17.60 12.08
N LYS A 126 1.13 -17.89 10.81
CA LYS A 126 2.44 -18.37 10.37
C LYS A 126 3.56 -17.35 10.58
N TYR A 127 3.28 -16.05 10.38
CA TYR A 127 4.22 -14.99 10.73
C TYR A 127 4.48 -14.92 12.24
N GLY A 128 3.44 -15.12 13.06
CA GLY A 128 3.55 -15.12 14.53
C GLY A 128 4.33 -16.30 15.09
N HIS A 129 4.19 -17.48 14.48
CA HIS A 129 4.90 -18.70 14.86
C HIS A 129 6.31 -18.83 14.25
N GLY A 130 6.73 -17.88 13.40
CA GLY A 130 8.05 -17.92 12.76
C GLY A 130 8.18 -18.94 11.63
N GLU A 131 7.07 -19.50 11.14
CA GLU A 131 7.04 -20.44 10.00
C GLU A 131 7.26 -19.74 8.64
N ARG A 132 7.23 -18.42 8.64
CA ARG A 132 7.46 -17.55 7.46
C ARG A 132 8.49 -16.50 7.78
N GLU A 133 9.15 -16.00 6.75
CA GLU A 133 10.09 -14.90 6.92
C GLU A 133 9.33 -13.72 7.53
N THR A 134 9.86 -13.21 8.63
CA THR A 134 9.22 -12.06 9.26
C THR A 134 9.43 -10.84 8.38
N PHE A 135 8.42 -9.99 8.32
CA PHE A 135 8.43 -8.79 7.50
C PHE A 135 9.67 -7.91 7.74
N ARG A 136 10.21 -7.90 8.97
CA ARG A 136 11.47 -7.23 9.29
C ARG A 136 12.67 -7.83 8.58
N TYR A 137 12.86 -9.15 8.65
CA TYR A 137 14.01 -9.79 7.98
C TYR A 137 13.96 -9.54 6.48
N TYR A 138 12.74 -9.55 5.93
CA TYR A 138 12.50 -9.24 4.55
C TYR A 138 12.91 -7.80 4.17
N LEU A 139 12.50 -6.80 4.96
CA LEU A 139 12.94 -5.41 4.76
C LEU A 139 14.46 -5.25 4.92
N GLN A 140 15.08 -5.96 5.86
CA GLN A 140 16.53 -5.93 6.07
C GLN A 140 17.29 -6.51 4.89
N ARG A 141 16.83 -7.64 4.35
CA ARG A 141 17.49 -8.35 3.26
C ARG A 141 17.35 -7.65 1.92
N HIS A 142 16.16 -7.16 1.61
CA HIS A 142 15.85 -6.63 0.28
C HIS A 142 16.00 -5.11 0.19
N ALA A 143 15.94 -4.41 1.34
CA ALA A 143 16.00 -2.95 1.45
C ALA A 143 15.25 -2.26 0.29
N PRO A 144 13.93 -2.54 0.11
CA PRO A 144 13.16 -1.93 -0.95
C PRO A 144 13.19 -0.40 -0.80
N PRO A 145 13.31 0.38 -1.89
CA PRO A 145 13.28 1.83 -1.77
C PRO A 145 11.93 2.39 -1.29
N VAL A 146 10.83 1.67 -1.57
CA VAL A 146 9.47 2.11 -1.26
C VAL A 146 8.73 1.02 -0.51
N VAL A 147 8.03 1.46 0.54
CA VAL A 147 7.09 0.68 1.31
C VAL A 147 5.74 1.40 1.36
N ILE A 148 4.68 0.72 0.94
CA ILE A 148 3.30 1.21 0.97
C ILE A 148 2.52 0.39 2.00
N THR A 149 2.06 1.07 3.05
CA THR A 149 1.31 0.43 4.13
C THR A 149 -0.19 0.43 3.86
N ASN A 150 -0.89 -0.49 4.51
CA ASN A 150 -2.35 -0.61 4.47
C ASN A 150 -2.83 -1.28 5.77
N TYR A 151 -4.13 -1.45 5.96
CA TYR A 151 -4.70 -2.03 7.19
C TYR A 151 -4.12 -3.40 7.59
N ARG A 152 -3.56 -4.19 6.66
CA ARG A 152 -2.93 -5.48 6.95
C ARG A 152 -1.61 -5.34 7.70
N TRP A 153 -1.01 -4.15 7.69
CA TRP A 153 0.19 -3.84 8.44
C TRP A 153 -0.05 -3.78 9.94
N ASP A 154 -1.31 -3.57 10.36
CA ASP A 154 -1.69 -3.66 11.78
C ASP A 154 -1.58 -5.10 12.31
N TRP A 155 -1.48 -6.11 11.43
CA TRP A 155 -1.24 -7.49 11.82
C TRP A 155 0.21 -7.75 12.21
N LEU A 156 1.13 -6.84 11.85
CA LEU A 156 2.54 -6.97 12.18
C LEU A 156 2.79 -6.60 13.65
N THR A 157 3.78 -7.25 14.26
CA THR A 157 4.22 -6.94 15.63
C THR A 157 4.80 -5.53 15.71
N GLU A 158 4.78 -4.92 16.90
CA GLU A 158 5.40 -3.61 17.12
C GLU A 158 6.89 -3.58 16.74
N ARG A 159 7.59 -4.70 16.86
CA ARG A 159 8.99 -4.83 16.42
C ARG A 159 9.15 -4.60 14.91
N HIS A 160 8.20 -5.05 14.09
CA HIS A 160 8.20 -4.81 12.65
C HIS A 160 7.88 -3.36 12.32
N LYS A 161 6.88 -2.78 13.00
CA LYS A 161 6.51 -1.37 12.83
C LYS A 161 7.64 -0.44 13.23
N GLN A 162 8.39 -0.77 14.30
CA GLN A 162 9.54 0.01 14.74
C GLN A 162 10.67 -0.04 13.71
N PHE A 163 10.96 -1.19 13.11
CA PHE A 163 11.94 -1.28 12.04
C PHE A 163 11.59 -0.37 10.86
N LEU A 164 10.31 -0.30 10.47
CA LEU A 164 9.87 0.63 9.43
C LEU A 164 10.17 2.08 9.84
N LYS A 165 9.81 2.49 11.06
CA LYS A 165 10.07 3.85 11.57
C LYS A 165 11.57 4.18 11.65
N ASP A 166 12.41 3.20 11.93
CA ASP A 166 13.84 3.40 12.13
C ASP A 166 14.62 3.53 10.82
N HIS A 167 14.10 2.95 9.72
CA HIS A 167 14.79 2.84 8.44
C HIS A 167 14.08 3.51 7.26
N TYR A 168 12.82 3.91 7.42
CA TYR A 168 12.01 4.53 6.39
C TYR A 168 11.41 5.85 6.86
N LEU A 169 11.38 6.80 5.95
CA LEU A 169 10.78 8.12 6.11
C LEU A 169 9.36 8.08 5.57
N ALA A 170 8.38 8.28 6.44
CA ALA A 170 7.00 8.49 6.04
C ALA A 170 6.87 9.86 5.33
N ILE A 171 6.56 9.86 4.04
CA ILE A 171 6.24 11.08 3.27
C ILE A 171 4.73 11.31 3.16
N ASP A 172 3.95 10.25 3.38
CA ASP A 172 2.51 10.24 3.60
C ASP A 172 2.20 9.12 4.63
N PRO A 173 1.08 9.13 5.39
CA PRO A 173 0.78 8.08 6.36
C PRO A 173 0.95 6.65 5.84
N HIS A 174 0.64 6.43 4.55
CA HIS A 174 0.75 5.12 3.94
C HIS A 174 1.95 4.94 3.02
N PHE A 175 2.74 5.98 2.75
CA PHE A 175 3.86 5.90 1.81
C PHE A 175 5.18 6.24 2.49
N HIS A 176 6.08 5.26 2.48
CA HIS A 176 7.34 5.29 3.20
C HIS A 176 8.50 5.09 2.21
N LEU A 177 9.47 6.01 2.25
CA LEU A 177 10.69 5.94 1.45
C LEU A 177 11.86 5.47 2.30
N LEU A 178 12.78 4.73 1.69
CA LEU A 178 14.02 4.38 2.36
C LEU A 178 14.78 5.65 2.75
N GLY A 179 15.12 5.78 4.02
CA GLY A 179 15.61 7.03 4.58
C GLY A 179 15.12 7.25 6.00
N MET A 180 15.62 8.26 6.70
CA MET A 180 15.25 8.50 8.09
C MET A 180 15.62 9.91 8.52
N ARG A 181 15.01 10.33 9.64
CA ARG A 181 15.41 11.51 10.38
C ARG A 181 16.36 11.12 11.51
N ARG A 182 17.44 11.86 11.70
CA ARG A 182 18.43 11.64 12.76
C ARG A 182 18.87 12.97 13.37
N LYS A 183 19.13 12.97 14.68
CA LYS A 183 19.85 14.06 15.35
C LYS A 183 21.34 13.87 15.16
N LEU A 184 22.06 14.97 14.94
CA LEU A 184 23.51 14.94 14.87
C LEU A 184 24.04 14.84 16.31
N GLY A 185 24.49 13.65 16.74
CA GLY A 185 25.12 13.44 18.06
C GLY A 185 24.59 12.28 18.92
N GLU A 186 23.41 11.72 18.64
CA GLU A 186 22.82 10.70 19.52
C GLU A 186 23.41 9.29 19.37
N ASN A 187 24.12 8.94 18.29
CA ASN A 187 24.70 7.59 18.11
C ASN A 187 25.97 7.55 17.23
N GLY A 188 26.81 8.57 17.38
CA GLY A 188 28.05 8.68 16.63
C GLY A 188 27.83 9.23 15.23
N LYS A 189 28.90 9.78 14.67
CA LYS A 189 28.94 10.38 13.34
C LYS A 189 28.65 9.36 12.23
N LYS A 190 28.09 8.17 12.47
CA LYS A 190 27.96 7.12 11.45
C LYS A 190 26.50 6.74 11.21
N VAL A 191 26.08 6.80 9.95
CA VAL A 191 24.78 6.33 9.47
C VAL A 191 24.97 5.11 8.59
N GLU A 192 24.12 4.10 8.79
CA GLU A 192 24.10 2.93 7.92
C GLU A 192 23.14 3.15 6.75
N ILE A 193 23.69 3.14 5.54
CA ILE A 193 22.97 3.12 4.28
C ILE A 193 22.78 1.65 3.90
N VAL A 194 21.53 1.19 3.90
CA VAL A 194 21.22 -0.24 3.67
C VAL A 194 21.12 -0.61 2.19
N ARG A 195 21.06 0.38 1.29
CA ARG A 195 20.97 0.18 -0.16
C ARG A 195 21.84 1.17 -0.91
N THR A 196 22.65 0.69 -1.85
CA THR A 196 23.39 1.56 -2.76
C THR A 196 22.44 2.36 -3.65
N GLY A 197 22.67 3.67 -3.80
CA GLY A 197 21.95 4.50 -4.76
C GLY A 197 21.96 5.98 -4.41
N ARG A 198 20.95 6.71 -4.91
CA ARG A 198 20.87 8.18 -4.80
C ARG A 198 20.03 8.60 -3.60
N TYR A 199 20.61 9.45 -2.76
CA TYR A 199 19.98 9.99 -1.56
C TYR A 199 20.07 11.51 -1.53
N LEU A 200 18.98 12.16 -1.15
CA LEU A 200 18.96 13.59 -0.86
C LEU A 200 19.07 13.81 0.65
N PHE A 201 20.02 14.64 1.08
CA PHE A 201 20.21 15.02 2.47
C PHE A 201 19.72 16.44 2.69
N GLN A 202 19.01 16.68 3.80
CA GLN A 202 18.57 18.01 4.18
C GLN A 202 18.71 18.24 5.67
N ALA A 203 19.21 19.42 6.03
CA ALA A 203 19.18 19.90 7.40
C ALA A 203 17.72 20.16 7.80
N ASN A 204 17.37 19.75 9.01
CA ASN A 204 16.03 20.00 9.54
C ASN A 204 15.88 21.47 9.96
N ARG A 205 14.68 21.88 10.38
CA ARG A 205 14.38 23.26 10.82
C ARG A 205 15.44 23.78 11.80
N GLY A 206 16.12 24.86 11.42
CA GLY A 206 17.29 25.42 12.13
C GLY A 206 18.48 25.71 11.21
N GLY A 207 18.50 25.12 10.01
CA GLY A 207 19.60 25.30 9.05
C GLY A 207 20.87 24.58 9.50
N GLY A 208 22.00 24.94 8.89
CA GLY A 208 23.30 24.31 9.13
C GLY A 208 23.78 23.47 7.95
N THR A 209 25.04 23.05 8.04
CA THR A 209 25.69 22.23 7.01
C THR A 209 25.65 20.77 7.39
N ILE A 210 25.67 19.91 6.37
CA ILE A 210 25.83 18.46 6.50
C ILE A 210 26.94 18.05 5.53
N ASN A 211 27.85 17.23 6.02
CA ASN A 211 28.88 16.59 5.22
C ASN A 211 28.75 15.08 5.37
N VAL A 212 28.90 14.36 4.26
CA VAL A 212 28.88 12.89 4.20
C VAL A 212 30.26 12.45 3.74
N ASP A 213 30.95 11.63 4.55
CA ASP A 213 32.33 11.19 4.36
C ASP A 213 33.28 12.36 4.06
N GLY A 214 33.09 13.47 4.79
CA GLY A 214 33.86 14.70 4.62
C GLY A 214 33.44 15.59 3.45
N THR A 215 32.50 15.14 2.61
CA THR A 215 32.02 15.91 1.44
C THR A 215 30.77 16.71 1.79
N PRO A 216 30.75 18.04 1.61
CA PRO A 216 29.57 18.86 1.84
C PRO A 216 28.40 18.45 0.93
N THR A 217 27.20 18.31 1.51
CA THR A 217 25.98 18.00 0.75
C THR A 217 25.26 19.28 0.32
N ASP A 218 24.73 19.30 -0.90
CA ASP A 218 23.79 20.32 -1.37
C ASP A 218 22.35 19.82 -1.12
N PRO A 219 21.51 20.56 -0.37
CA PRO A 219 20.14 20.13 -0.06
C PRO A 219 19.21 20.01 -1.28
N ARG A 220 19.67 20.43 -2.47
CA ARG A 220 18.96 20.33 -3.75
C ARG A 220 19.53 19.28 -4.70
N LYS A 221 20.66 18.65 -4.36
CA LYS A 221 21.33 17.68 -5.23
C LYS A 221 21.51 16.35 -4.50
N PRO A 222 20.94 15.25 -5.02
CA PRO A 222 21.19 13.93 -4.50
C PRO A 222 22.65 13.53 -4.66
N ILE A 223 23.15 12.78 -3.69
CA ILE A 223 24.46 12.16 -3.71
C ILE A 223 24.33 10.65 -3.87
N HIS A 224 25.29 10.03 -4.55
CA HIS A 224 25.34 8.58 -4.68
C HIS A 224 26.10 7.99 -3.49
N LEU A 225 25.50 7.05 -2.77
CA LEU A 225 26.11 6.35 -1.64
C LEU A 225 26.06 4.84 -1.88
N SER A 226 27.15 4.16 -1.55
CA SER A 226 27.18 2.71 -1.43
C SER A 226 26.41 2.23 -0.21
N ALA A 227 25.98 0.98 -0.19
CA ALA A 227 25.54 0.36 1.06
C ALA A 227 26.73 0.25 2.04
N GLY A 228 26.51 0.58 3.31
CA GLY A 228 27.54 0.57 4.34
C GLY A 228 27.38 1.68 5.38
N LYS A 229 28.38 1.83 6.24
CA LYS A 229 28.43 2.89 7.26
C LYS A 229 29.14 4.12 6.71
N HIS A 230 28.46 5.26 6.72
CA HIS A 230 28.95 6.55 6.22
C HIS A 230 29.09 7.55 7.37
N GLU A 231 30.14 8.36 7.34
CA GLU A 231 30.36 9.40 8.35
C GLU A 231 29.56 10.67 8.03
N ILE A 232 28.64 11.06 8.91
CA ILE A 232 27.86 12.30 8.85
C ILE A 232 28.40 13.29 9.87
N THR A 233 28.85 14.44 9.39
CA THR A 233 29.28 15.58 10.20
C THR A 233 28.56 16.85 9.76
N GLY A 234 28.67 17.94 10.53
CA GLY A 234 28.00 19.19 10.19
C GLY A 234 27.66 20.04 11.41
N THR A 235 26.97 21.15 11.16
CA THR A 235 26.46 22.06 12.19
C THR A 235 24.96 21.93 12.40
N ALA A 236 24.26 21.21 11.52
CA ALA A 236 22.82 20.99 11.64
C ALA A 236 22.49 20.14 12.88
N PRO A 237 21.53 20.55 13.74
CA PRO A 237 21.18 19.79 14.94
C PRO A 237 20.50 18.46 14.62
N SER A 238 19.83 18.38 13.46
CA SER A 238 19.28 17.15 12.92
C SER A 238 19.19 17.24 11.40
N PHE A 239 19.15 16.09 10.75
CA PHE A 239 19.03 15.96 9.31
C PHE A 239 18.03 14.88 8.94
N VAL A 240 17.56 14.94 7.72
CA VAL A 240 16.81 13.89 7.06
C VAL A 240 17.57 13.47 5.81
N PHE A 241 17.53 12.18 5.49
CA PHE A 241 17.90 11.71 4.17
C PHE A 241 16.84 10.77 3.64
N ALA A 242 16.65 10.80 2.33
CA ALA A 242 15.67 9.98 1.65
C ALA A 242 16.19 9.53 0.28
N TRP A 243 15.84 8.31 -0.09
CA TRP A 243 15.99 7.79 -1.44
C TRP A 243 15.19 8.63 -2.43
N VAL A 244 15.80 8.96 -3.58
CA VAL A 244 15.14 9.73 -4.65
C VAL A 244 15.09 8.98 -5.98
N GLY A 245 15.55 7.73 -6.00
CA GLY A 245 15.50 6.91 -7.22
C GLY A 245 16.55 7.28 -8.25
N PRO A 246 16.45 6.65 -9.43
CA PRO A 246 17.42 6.85 -10.49
C PRO A 246 17.31 8.23 -11.15
N ASN A 247 16.12 8.84 -11.14
CA ASN A 247 15.80 9.98 -12.02
C ASN A 247 15.29 11.24 -11.31
N LEU A 248 14.91 11.18 -10.03
CA LEU A 248 14.38 12.36 -9.33
C LEU A 248 15.49 13.11 -8.57
N GLU A 249 15.30 14.41 -8.45
CA GLU A 249 16.15 15.29 -7.64
C GLU A 249 15.58 15.50 -6.22
N ALA A 250 14.31 15.11 -6.01
CA ALA A 250 13.61 15.22 -4.75
C ALA A 250 12.62 14.05 -4.57
N PRO A 251 12.16 13.76 -3.34
CA PRO A 251 11.10 12.79 -3.11
C PRO A 251 9.85 13.08 -3.97
N PRO A 252 9.12 12.05 -4.43
CA PRO A 252 7.93 12.24 -5.25
C PRO A 252 6.84 12.98 -4.46
N GLY A 253 6.14 13.88 -5.15
CA GLY A 253 4.92 14.49 -4.61
C GLY A 253 3.80 13.46 -4.57
N ILE A 254 3.13 13.35 -3.43
CA ILE A 254 1.93 12.53 -3.25
C ILE A 254 0.75 13.47 -3.06
N GLN A 255 -0.38 13.19 -3.74
CA GLN A 255 -1.61 13.92 -3.44
C GLN A 255 -2.03 13.59 -2.01
N PRO A 256 -2.06 14.57 -1.09
CA PRO A 256 -2.22 14.26 0.32
C PRO A 256 -3.58 13.61 0.57
N THR A 257 -3.56 12.57 1.40
CA THR A 257 -4.76 12.22 2.16
C THR A 257 -5.04 13.38 3.12
N SER A 258 -6.27 13.87 3.17
CA SER A 258 -6.68 15.00 4.00
C SER A 258 -6.12 14.85 5.43
N GLY A 259 -5.10 15.64 5.77
CA GLY A 259 -4.44 15.62 7.09
C GLY A 259 -2.93 15.33 7.15
N ALA A 260 -2.23 15.04 6.04
CA ALA A 260 -0.78 14.77 6.08
C ALA A 260 0.08 16.05 6.27
N VAL A 261 1.02 16.00 7.22
CA VAL A 261 2.04 17.03 7.47
C VAL A 261 3.01 17.09 6.28
N PHE A 262 2.99 18.20 5.55
CA PHE A 262 3.97 18.49 4.50
C PHE A 262 5.39 18.47 5.09
N LEU A 263 6.23 17.57 4.59
CA LEU A 263 7.65 17.90 4.47
C LEU A 263 7.74 18.95 3.36
N SER A 264 7.84 20.22 3.76
CA SER A 264 8.16 21.29 2.82
C SER A 264 9.59 21.08 2.32
N PHE A 265 9.72 20.36 1.21
CA PHE A 265 10.95 20.32 0.41
C PHE A 265 11.13 21.58 -0.45
N THR A 266 10.18 22.53 -0.36
CA THR A 266 10.22 23.81 -1.06
C THR A 266 9.56 24.90 -0.22
N ARG A 267 10.38 25.64 0.53
CA ARG A 267 10.50 27.11 0.54
C ARG A 267 11.49 27.53 1.62
#